data_AF-A0AAU4KB75-F1
#
_entry.id   AF-A0AAU4KB75-F1
#
_cell.length_a   1.000
_cell.length_b   1.000
_cell.length_c   1.000
_cell.angle_alpha   90.00
_cell.angle_beta   90.00
_cell.angle_gamma   90.00
#
_symmetry.space_group_name_H-M   'P 1'
#
loop_
_entity.id
_entity.type
_entity.pdbx_description
1 polymer ?
#
loop_
_entity_poly.entity_id
_entity_poly.type
_entity_poly.pdbx_seq_one_letter_code
_entity_poly.pdbx_strand_id
1 'polypeptide(L)' 'MHDAPIYAQLISERGDIPTLVRSEARRLQRDFEWILSWDPSTGAPLPASTARPSSGARRPFSPTPDPDDRLDTRGP' A
#
# COMPACT_ATOMS: atom_id res chain seq x y z
N MET A 1 14.56 11.74 7.04
CA MET A 1 13.11 12.04 6.91
C MET A 1 12.58 11.02 5.92
N HIS A 2 11.67 10.14 6.33
CA HIS A 2 11.23 9.02 5.50
C HIS A 2 10.24 9.53 4.44
N ASP A 3 10.67 9.46 3.18
CA ASP A 3 9.83 9.66 2.01
C ASP A 3 8.57 8.81 2.12
N ALA A 4 7.41 9.42 1.86
CA ALA A 4 6.20 8.68 1.53
C ALA A 4 6.20 8.49 -0.01
N PRO A 5 6.96 7.52 -0.57
CA PRO A 5 7.73 7.78 -1.79
C PRO A 5 6.93 7.70 -3.09
N ILE A 6 5.64 7.35 -3.03
CA ILE A 6 4.82 7.29 -4.25
C ILE A 6 3.37 7.63 -3.98
N TYR A 7 2.81 7.19 -2.85
CA TYR A 7 1.42 7.46 -2.54
C TYR A 7 1.16 8.91 -2.16
N ALA A 8 2.06 9.57 -1.42
CA ALA A 8 1.87 10.97 -1.07
C ALA A 8 1.93 11.88 -2.31
N GLN A 9 2.85 11.59 -3.24
CA GLN A 9 2.95 12.30 -4.51
C GLN A 9 1.72 12.06 -5.38
N LEU A 10 1.27 10.81 -5.56
CA LEU A 10 0.08 10.51 -6.35
C LEU A 10 -1.20 11.12 -5.77
N ILE A 11 -1.35 11.15 -4.44
CA ILE A 11 -2.48 11.82 -3.78
C ILE A 11 -2.43 13.33 -4.04
N SER A 12 -1.24 13.93 -4.00
CA SER A 12 -1.05 15.37 -4.21
C SER A 12 -1.29 15.77 -5.67
N GLU A 13 -0.86 14.95 -6.63
CA GLU A 13 -0.99 15.23 -8.07
C GLU A 13 -2.36 14.88 -8.64
N ARG A 14 -2.99 13.79 -8.17
CA ARG A 14 -4.22 13.24 -8.76
C ARG A 14 -5.45 13.36 -7.85
N GLY A 15 -5.28 13.75 -6.58
CA GLY A 15 -6.38 13.90 -5.63
C GLY A 15 -7.03 12.60 -5.15
N ASP A 16 -6.58 11.45 -5.65
CA ASP A 16 -7.18 10.14 -5.35
C ASP A 16 -6.33 9.33 -4.37
N ILE A 17 -6.96 8.87 -3.28
CA ILE A 17 -6.35 7.94 -2.32
C ILE A 17 -6.55 6.50 -2.82
N PRO A 18 -5.49 5.71 -3.05
CA PRO A 18 -5.61 4.32 -3.49
C PRO A 18 -6.51 3.49 -2.56
N THR A 19 -7.31 2.60 -3.16
CA THR A 19 -8.28 1.78 -2.43
C THR A 19 -7.66 1.01 -1.26
N LEU A 20 -6.47 0.44 -1.46
CA LEU A 20 -5.75 -0.28 -0.41
C LEU A 20 -5.37 0.63 0.77
N VAL A 21 -4.92 1.86 0.49
CA VAL A 21 -4.57 2.83 1.53
C VAL A 21 -5.83 3.23 2.30
N ARG A 22 -6.93 3.49 1.59
CA ARG A 22 -8.23 3.81 2.22
C ARG A 22 -8.75 2.66 3.08
N SER A 23 -8.63 1.41 2.63
CA SER A 23 -9.08 0.25 3.41
C SER A 23 -8.23 0.05 4.66
N GLU A 24 -6.91 0.20 4.57
CA GLU A 24 -6.02 0.10 5.72
C GLU A 24 -6.25 1.23 6.72
N ALA A 25 -6.43 2.47 6.26
CA ALA A 25 -6.76 3.60 7.13
C ALA A 25 -8.05 3.34 7.92
N ARG A 26 -9.10 2.83 7.27
CA ARG A 26 -10.36 2.44 7.93
C ARG A 26 -10.19 1.29 8.92
N ARG A 27 -9.35 0.31 8.60
CA ARG A 27 -9.03 -0.81 9.51
C ARG A 27 -8.37 -0.27 10.77
N LEU A 28 -7.31 0.52 10.62
CA LEU A 28 -6.59 1.14 11.73
C LEU A 28 -7.52 2.01 12.58
N GLN A 29 -8.36 2.84 11.95
CA GLN A 29 -9.29 3.69 12.69
C GLN A 29 -10.20 2.88 13.63
N ARG A 30 -10.76 1.75 13.17
CA ARG A 30 -11.57 0.87 14.03
C ARG A 30 -10.76 0.23 15.14
N ASP A 31 -9.54 -0.22 14.85
CA ASP A 31 -8.65 -0.79 15.86
C ASP A 31 -8.36 0.25 16.95
N PHE A 32 -8.12 1.51 16.56
CA PHE A 32 -7.90 2.62 17.49
C PHE A 32 -9.14 2.97 18.31
N GLU A 33 -10.31 3.12 17.67
CA GLU A 33 -11.58 3.38 18.37
C GLU A 33 -11.85 2.29 19.40
N TRP A 34 -11.61 1.03 19.04
CA TRP A 34 -11.76 -0.10 19.95
C TRP A 34 -10.79 -0.01 21.13
N ILE A 35 -9.51 0.26 20.89
CA ILE A 35 -8.49 0.38 21.94
C ILE A 35 -8.85 1.53 22.89
N LEU A 36 -9.31 2.66 22.37
CA LEU A 36 -9.72 3.81 23.18
C LEU A 36 -11.00 3.55 23.97
N SER A 37 -11.89 2.70 23.46
CA SER A 37 -13.12 2.27 24.17
C SER A 37 -12.89 1.13 25.16
N TRP A 38 -11.71 0.50 25.14
CA TRP A 38 -11.43 -0.66 25.97
C TRP A 38 -11.21 -0.24 27.43
N ASP A 39 -12.04 -0.80 28.31
CA ASP A 39 -11.88 -0.67 29.75
C ASP A 39 -11.16 -1.90 30.32
N PRO A 40 -9.91 -1.75 30.82
CA PRO A 40 -9.14 -2.85 31.40
C PRO A 40 -9.79 -3.43 32.67
N SER A 41 -10.68 -2.70 33.36
CA SER A 41 -11.41 -3.20 34.53
C SER A 41 -12.42 -4.29 34.18
N THR A 42 -12.83 -4.40 32.92
CA THR A 42 -13.76 -5.44 32.44
C THR A 42 -13.08 -6.80 32.23
N GLY A 43 -11.75 -6.88 32.32
CA GLY A 43 -10.99 -8.13 32.12
C GLY A 43 -11.05 -8.70 30.71
N ALA A 44 -11.58 -7.95 29.73
CA ALA A 44 -11.70 -8.39 28.34
C ALA A 44 -10.32 -8.39 27.64
N PRO A 45 -9.98 -9.43 26.87
CA PRO A 45 -8.70 -9.49 26.16
C PRO A 45 -8.62 -8.41 25.07
N LEU A 46 -7.42 -7.82 24.91
CA LEU A 46 -7.09 -6.95 23.79
C LEU A 46 -7.21 -7.72 22.46
N PRO A 47 -7.55 -7.07 21.33
CA PRO A 47 -7.70 -7.72 20.06
C PRO A 47 -6.29 -7.99 19.54
N ALA A 48 -5.99 -9.24 19.23
CA ALA A 48 -4.79 -9.54 18.46
C ALA A 48 -4.92 -8.85 17.10
N SER A 49 -4.00 -7.94 16.77
CA SER A 49 -3.95 -7.36 15.42
C SER A 49 -3.70 -8.49 14.44
N THR A 50 -4.74 -8.92 13.73
CA THR A 50 -4.62 -10.00 12.75
C THR A 50 -3.66 -9.54 11.66
N ALA A 51 -2.45 -10.11 11.68
CA ALA A 51 -1.40 -9.81 10.72
C ALA A 51 -1.90 -10.11 9.30
N ARG A 52 -1.56 -9.19 8.40
CA ARG A 52 -1.90 -9.13 6.98
C ARG A 52 -1.66 -10.49 6.28
N PRO A 53 -2.58 -10.97 5.41
CA PRO A 53 -2.23 -12.05 4.48
C PRO A 53 -1.06 -11.55 3.64
N SER A 54 0.04 -12.30 3.67
CA SER A 54 1.27 -11.97 2.94
C SER A 54 0.91 -11.62 1.50
N SER A 55 1.43 -10.48 1.05
CA SER A 55 1.33 -10.02 -0.33
C SER A 55 1.80 -11.14 -1.25
N GLY A 56 0.88 -11.90 -1.83
CA GLY A 56 1.18 -12.90 -2.83
C GLY A 56 2.05 -12.29 -3.93
N ALA A 57 3.24 -12.88 -4.09
CA ALA A 57 4.15 -12.78 -5.22
C ALA A 57 4.05 -11.49 -6.08
N ARG A 58 4.73 -10.41 -5.66
CA ARG A 58 5.16 -9.39 -6.64
C ARG A 58 6.22 -10.03 -7.53
N ARG A 59 5.85 -10.41 -8.76
CA ARG A 59 6.84 -10.72 -9.80
C ARG A 59 7.71 -9.46 -10.00
N PRO A 60 9.04 -9.57 -10.09
CA PRO A 60 9.84 -8.45 -10.51
C PRO A 60 9.40 -8.08 -11.93
N PHE A 61 9.10 -6.81 -12.16
CA PHE A 61 8.99 -6.28 -13.51
C PHE A 61 10.40 -6.34 -14.11
N SER A 62 10.60 -7.12 -15.16
CA SER A 62 11.78 -6.98 -16.01
C SER A 62 11.42 -5.97 -17.09
N PRO A 63 12.13 -4.84 -17.23
CA PRO A 63 12.00 -4.01 -18.41
C PRO A 63 12.54 -4.83 -19.58
N THR A 64 11.65 -5.35 -20.41
CA THR A 64 12.06 -5.94 -21.68
C THR A 64 12.09 -4.76 -22.65
N PRO A 65 13.23 -4.43 -23.28
CA PRO A 65 13.25 -3.40 -24.31
C PRO A 65 12.31 -3.82 -25.44
N ASP A 66 11.52 -2.86 -25.90
CA ASP A 66 10.53 -3.01 -26.96
C ASP A 66 11.20 -3.56 -28.24
N PRO A 67 10.68 -4.63 -28.89
CA PRO A 67 11.26 -5.13 -30.14
C PRO A 67 11.24 -4.10 -31.28
N ASP A 68 10.49 -3.00 -31.17
CA ASP A 68 10.40 -1.96 -32.20
C ASP A 68 11.63 -1.03 -32.27
N ASP A 69 12.48 -0.96 -31.24
CA ASP A 69 13.70 -0.13 -31.25
C ASP A 69 14.81 -0.67 -32.18
N ARG A 70 14.65 -1.90 -32.69
CA ARG A 70 15.66 -2.56 -33.54
C ARG A 70 15.59 -2.20 -35.02
N LEU A 71 14.53 -1.56 -35.50
CA LEU A 71 14.34 -1.34 -36.93
C LEU A 71 14.97 -0.04 -37.46
N ASP A 72 15.48 0.85 -36.60
CA ASP A 72 15.98 2.17 -37.02
C ASP A 72 17.52 2.29 -37.08
N THR A 73 18.25 1.17 -37.09
CA THR A 73 19.73 1.17 -37.08
C THR A 73 20.38 0.36 -38.20
N ARG A 74 19.89 0.48 -39.44
CA ARG A 74 20.73 0.18 -40.61
C ARG A 74 20.34 1.05 -41.82
N GLY A 75 21.04 2.18 -41.96
CA GLY A 75 21.38 2.74 -43.28
C GLY A 75 22.34 1.79 -44.02
N PRO A 76 22.80 2.10 -45.25
CA PRO A 76 22.91 3.41 -45.92
C PRO A 76 21.88 3.69 -47.02
#